data_AF-A0A0J0Y0Z0-F1
#
_entry.id   AF-A0A0J0Y0Z0-F1
#
_cell.length_a   1.000
_cell.length_b   1.000
_cell.length_c   1.000
_cell.angle_alpha   90.00
_cell.angle_beta   90.00
_cell.angle_gamma   90.00
#
_symmetry.space_group_name_H-M   'P 1'
#
loop_
_entity.id
_entity.type
_entity.pdbx_description
1 polymer ?
#
loop_
_entity_poly.entity_id
_entity_poly.type
_entity_poly.pdbx_seq_one_letter_code
_entity_poly.pdbx_strand_id
1 'polypeptide(L)'
;MLSAQQNNADEPDFGQSNSIVISEGTLDALKQALVDRGYSDHFYDAYQRAIENMMDYPQPISLQRGQALESQTRNLIDCIVQLGTKPHEFEIRNYLISINFNHPFIYQLICDFIKSETYSETSRVDQLYLLYSFRRDIQQHQANDNKAFFPSMEDLFSVILRWIEAEVQHINDTTGIIEGDFNSLDFGAFKTILTVQQLAVLAKLLIDMKIITPESPRAVHLFIVKNFRTSDGKKISEHSVHNRFYEVFDNVFESLADIFREILGFIDKKLK
;
A
#
# COMPACT_ATOMS: atom_id res chain seq x y z
N MET A 1 75.76 31.44 -4.16
CA MET A 1 74.97 32.03 -3.07
C MET A 1 73.53 32.12 -3.55
N LEU A 2 72.72 31.11 -3.22
CA LEU A 2 71.26 31.13 -3.36
C LEU A 2 70.74 30.31 -2.18
N SER A 3 70.24 31.04 -1.19
CA SER A 3 69.65 30.57 0.05
C SER A 3 68.25 30.03 -0.20
N ALA A 4 68.04 28.74 0.08
CA ALA A 4 66.72 28.13 0.16
C ALA A 4 66.08 28.51 1.50
N GLN A 5 64.97 29.26 1.47
CA GLN A 5 64.07 29.39 2.61
C GLN A 5 63.10 28.21 2.59
N GLN A 6 63.26 27.31 3.57
CA GLN A 6 62.24 26.32 3.92
C GLN A 6 61.10 27.06 4.63
N ASN A 7 59.93 27.11 3.98
CA ASN A 7 58.68 27.44 4.65
C ASN A 7 58.21 26.19 5.39
N ASN A 8 58.42 26.17 6.71
CA ASN A 8 57.64 25.33 7.61
C ASN A 8 56.19 25.85 7.56
N ALA A 9 55.33 25.14 6.84
CA ALA A 9 53.91 25.25 7.06
C ALA A 9 53.60 24.39 8.29
N ASP A 10 53.26 25.05 9.39
CA ASP A 10 52.69 24.42 10.57
C ASP A 10 51.50 23.56 10.13
N GLU A 11 51.61 22.24 10.30
CA GLU A 11 50.48 21.34 10.21
C GLU A 11 49.46 21.76 11.28
N PRO A 12 48.19 21.97 10.94
CA PRO A 12 47.18 22.22 11.96
C PRO A 12 47.06 20.96 12.81
N ASP A 13 47.31 21.16 14.10
CA ASP A 13 47.09 20.21 15.18
C ASP A 13 45.64 19.67 15.11
N PHE A 14 45.48 18.46 14.55
CA PHE A 14 44.21 17.71 14.57
C PHE A 14 43.97 17.03 15.93
N GLY A 15 44.55 17.58 17.01
CA GLY A 15 44.36 17.14 18.39
C GLY A 15 43.14 17.75 19.05
N GLN A 16 41.93 17.40 18.59
CA GLN A 16 40.73 17.31 19.45
C GLN A 16 39.59 16.63 18.69
N SER A 17 39.32 15.38 19.07
CA SER A 17 38.15 14.61 18.65
C SER A 17 36.88 15.25 19.21
N ASN A 18 36.37 16.28 18.53
CA ASN A 18 35.08 16.91 18.81
C ASN A 18 33.94 16.03 18.28
N SER A 19 33.84 14.81 18.81
CA SER A 19 32.95 13.73 18.37
C SER A 19 31.55 13.83 18.99
N ILE A 20 30.98 15.02 19.13
CA ILE A 20 29.60 15.14 19.64
C ILE A 20 28.72 15.64 18.50
N VAL A 21 28.12 14.68 17.81
CA VAL A 21 27.21 14.91 16.69
C VAL A 21 25.78 15.16 17.19
N ILE A 22 25.38 14.52 18.30
CA ILE A 22 24.15 14.79 19.05
C ILE A 22 24.44 14.60 20.54
N SER A 23 23.93 15.49 21.40
CA SER A 23 24.06 15.34 22.85
C SER A 23 23.23 14.15 23.36
N GLU A 24 23.78 13.38 24.31
CA GLU A 24 23.10 12.23 24.94
C GLU A 24 21.71 12.62 25.48
N GLY A 25 21.61 13.79 26.10
CA GLY A 25 20.32 14.33 26.57
C GLY A 25 19.29 14.61 25.46
N THR A 26 19.72 14.88 24.22
CA THR A 26 18.79 15.02 23.08
C THR A 26 18.25 13.66 22.63
N LEU A 27 19.06 12.59 22.68
CA LEU A 27 18.60 11.24 22.35
C LEU A 27 17.67 10.68 23.43
N ASP A 28 17.98 10.91 24.70
CA ASP A 28 17.08 10.56 25.81
C ASP A 28 15.74 11.29 25.70
N ALA A 29 15.76 12.59 25.36
CA ALA A 29 14.55 13.37 25.14
C ALA A 29 13.72 12.84 23.96
N LEU A 30 14.36 12.42 22.86
CA LEU A 30 13.69 11.77 21.74
C LEU A 30 13.05 10.45 22.17
N LYS A 31 13.79 9.59 22.89
CA LYS A 31 13.28 8.33 23.39
C LYS A 31 12.05 8.55 24.26
N GLN A 32 12.12 9.48 25.21
CA GLN A 32 11.02 9.79 26.11
C GLN A 32 9.81 10.32 25.34
N ALA A 33 10.00 11.23 24.38
CA ALA A 33 8.92 11.77 23.57
C ALA A 33 8.21 10.68 22.75
N LEU A 34 8.94 9.69 22.23
CA LEU A 34 8.37 8.56 21.50
C LEU A 34 7.55 7.64 22.43
N VAL A 35 8.11 7.30 23.60
CA VAL A 35 7.45 6.46 24.62
C VAL A 35 6.16 7.12 25.12
N ASP A 36 6.21 8.41 25.44
CA ASP A 36 5.05 9.18 25.94
C ASP A 36 3.89 9.23 24.93
N ARG A 37 4.19 9.02 23.64
CA ARG A 37 3.23 9.03 22.54
C ARG A 37 2.86 7.65 22.02
N GLY A 38 3.37 6.60 22.67
CA GLY A 38 3.05 5.22 22.33
C GLY A 38 3.64 4.76 20.99
N TYR A 39 4.72 5.39 20.53
CA TYR A 39 5.47 4.86 19.38
C TYR A 39 6.22 3.59 19.77
N SER A 40 6.43 2.71 18.78
CA SER A 40 7.21 1.51 18.99
C SER A 40 8.69 1.83 19.23
N ASP A 41 9.35 1.01 20.08
CA ASP A 41 10.80 1.07 20.30
C ASP A 41 11.59 0.93 18.98
N HIS A 42 10.98 0.29 17.97
CA HIS A 42 11.58 0.05 16.67
C HIS A 42 11.99 1.34 15.95
N PHE A 43 11.20 2.41 16.08
CA PHE A 43 11.55 3.72 15.51
C PHE A 43 12.83 4.26 16.15
N TYR A 44 12.86 4.28 17.48
CA TYR A 44 13.99 4.83 18.25
C TYR A 44 15.26 4.05 17.95
N ASP A 45 15.17 2.71 17.92
CA ASP A 45 16.30 1.84 17.59
C ASP A 45 16.85 2.11 16.18
N ALA A 46 15.98 2.26 15.18
CA ALA A 46 16.40 2.57 13.81
C ALA A 46 17.09 3.93 13.71
N TYR A 47 16.57 4.94 14.42
CA TYR A 47 17.14 6.29 14.47
C TYR A 47 18.48 6.32 15.21
N GLN A 48 18.56 5.70 16.39
CA GLN A 48 19.78 5.61 17.17
C GLN A 48 20.88 4.90 16.38
N ARG A 49 20.60 3.76 15.77
CA ARG A 49 21.57 3.03 14.94
C ARG A 49 22.05 3.84 13.74
N ALA A 50 21.18 4.65 13.13
CA ALA A 50 21.58 5.53 12.04
C ALA A 50 22.59 6.59 12.50
N ILE A 51 22.43 7.11 13.72
CA ILE A 51 23.36 8.06 14.33
C ILE A 51 24.67 7.38 14.73
N GLU A 52 24.63 6.20 15.33
CA GLU A 52 25.82 5.42 15.68
C GLU A 52 26.65 5.10 14.42
N ASN A 53 26.02 4.65 13.34
CA ASN A 53 26.69 4.42 12.06
C ASN A 53 27.27 5.68 11.44
N MET A 54 26.68 6.85 11.71
CA MET A 54 27.21 8.15 11.30
C MET A 54 28.53 8.48 12.00
N MET A 55 28.68 8.04 13.25
CA MET A 55 29.88 8.25 14.05
C MET A 55 31.03 7.34 13.62
N ASP A 56 30.71 6.13 13.18
CA ASP A 56 31.69 5.11 12.76
C ASP A 56 32.09 5.22 11.27
N TYR A 57 31.54 6.18 10.53
CA TYR A 57 31.81 6.33 9.10
C TYR A 57 33.25 6.82 8.84
N PRO A 58 33.97 6.30 7.83
CA PRO A 58 35.38 6.62 7.57
C PRO A 58 35.68 8.09 7.21
N GLN A 59 34.64 8.93 7.09
CA GLN A 59 34.77 10.38 6.93
C GLN A 59 34.08 11.04 8.14
N PRO A 60 34.83 11.70 9.04
CA PRO A 60 34.24 12.35 10.20
C PRO A 60 33.22 13.39 9.74
N ILE A 61 32.07 13.40 10.42
CA ILE A 61 31.02 14.39 10.17
C ILE A 61 31.59 15.76 10.50
N SER A 62 31.52 16.69 9.54
CA SER A 62 31.89 18.08 9.79
C SER A 62 31.05 18.67 10.92
N LEU A 63 31.62 19.53 11.78
CA LEU A 63 30.90 20.19 12.88
C LEU A 63 29.55 20.79 12.45
N GLN A 64 29.50 21.43 11.28
CA GLN A 64 28.28 22.03 10.72
C GLN A 64 27.17 20.99 10.48
N ARG A 65 27.53 19.78 10.05
CA ARG A 65 26.58 18.67 9.85
C ARG A 65 26.11 18.08 11.17
N GLY A 66 26.99 17.98 12.16
CA GLY A 66 26.61 17.56 13.51
C GLY A 66 25.59 18.52 14.14
N GLN A 67 25.87 19.82 14.07
CA GLN A 67 24.93 20.86 14.52
C GLN A 67 23.60 20.84 13.76
N ALA A 68 23.64 20.62 12.43
CA ALA A 68 22.43 20.47 11.65
C ALA A 68 21.61 19.25 12.08
N LEU A 69 22.27 18.12 12.32
CA LEU A 69 21.61 16.91 12.79
C LEU A 69 20.98 17.12 14.17
N GLU A 70 21.71 17.66 15.14
CA GLU A 70 21.17 17.97 16.46
C GLU A 70 19.96 18.92 16.38
N SER A 71 20.03 19.95 15.54
CA SER A 71 18.88 20.84 15.30
C SER A 71 17.69 20.10 14.69
N GLN A 72 17.90 19.20 13.73
CA GLN A 72 16.81 18.42 13.14
C GLN A 72 16.24 17.38 14.11
N THR A 73 17.06 16.82 15.01
CA THR A 73 16.57 15.93 16.08
C THR A 73 15.66 16.68 17.04
N ARG A 74 16.04 17.91 17.44
CA ARG A 74 15.18 18.73 18.30
C ARG A 74 13.88 19.12 17.63
N ASN A 75 13.92 19.51 16.36
CA ASN A 75 12.71 19.76 15.57
C ASN A 75 11.81 18.52 15.45
N LEU A 76 12.39 17.31 15.33
CA LEU A 76 11.64 16.06 15.36
C LEU A 76 10.96 15.86 16.72
N ILE A 77 11.67 16.10 17.83
CA ILE A 77 11.10 16.04 19.18
C ILE A 77 9.94 17.02 19.30
N ASP A 78 10.12 18.27 18.88
CA ASP A 78 9.06 19.29 18.92
C ASP A 78 7.85 18.88 18.09
N CYS A 79 8.08 18.29 16.90
CA CYS A 79 7.02 17.72 16.07
C CYS A 79 6.28 16.61 16.82
N ILE A 80 6.98 15.63 17.37
CA ILE A 80 6.40 14.53 18.15
C ILE A 80 5.60 15.06 19.34
N VAL A 81 6.12 16.06 20.06
CA VAL A 81 5.46 16.68 21.22
C VAL A 81 4.23 17.49 20.80
N GLN A 82 4.20 18.09 19.62
CA GLN A 82 3.01 18.80 19.12
C GLN A 82 1.93 17.85 18.59
N LEU A 83 2.32 16.65 18.15
CA LEU A 83 1.44 15.62 17.61
C LEU A 83 0.67 14.86 18.71
N GLY A 84 -0.40 15.46 19.25
CA GLY A 84 -1.49 14.79 19.98
C GLY A 84 -1.14 13.63 20.95
N THR A 85 -2.06 12.71 21.19
CA THR A 85 -1.81 11.51 22.03
C THR A 85 -1.86 10.20 21.22
N LYS A 86 -1.97 10.30 19.89
CA LYS A 86 -2.01 9.15 19.00
C LYS A 86 -0.67 9.01 18.26
N PRO A 87 -0.22 7.80 17.95
CA PRO A 87 0.93 7.60 17.09
C PRO A 87 0.62 8.18 15.70
N HIS A 88 1.42 9.15 15.30
CA HIS A 88 1.38 9.92 14.07
C HIS A 88 2.59 9.51 13.21
N GLU A 89 2.71 8.20 12.95
CA GLU A 89 3.84 7.61 12.19
C GLU A 89 3.94 8.20 10.78
N PHE A 90 2.82 8.68 10.24
CA PHE A 90 2.74 9.41 8.97
C PHE A 90 3.56 10.71 8.98
N GLU A 91 3.39 11.53 10.01
CA GLU A 91 4.00 12.84 10.13
C GLU A 91 5.51 12.73 10.39
N ILE A 92 5.92 11.77 11.22
CA ILE A 92 7.34 11.47 11.45
C ILE A 92 8.02 11.00 10.16
N ARG A 93 7.39 10.05 9.44
CA ARG A 93 7.92 9.58 8.14
C ARG A 93 8.12 10.75 7.18
N ASN A 94 7.09 11.58 6.99
CA ASN A 94 7.16 12.69 6.05
C ASN A 94 8.22 13.71 6.46
N TYR A 95 8.38 13.96 7.77
CA TYR A 95 9.45 14.79 8.27
C TYR A 95 10.83 14.23 7.89
N LEU A 96 11.09 12.94 8.16
CA LEU A 96 12.36 12.29 7.83
C LEU A 96 12.68 12.29 6.34
N ILE A 97 11.66 12.11 5.50
CA ILE A 97 11.78 12.26 4.03
C ILE A 97 12.11 13.70 3.67
N SER A 98 11.42 14.68 4.25
CA SER A 98 11.59 16.10 3.93
C SER A 98 12.98 16.64 4.27
N ILE A 99 13.63 16.08 5.30
CA ILE A 99 15.01 16.43 5.67
C ILE A 99 16.05 15.58 4.95
N ASN A 100 15.64 14.63 4.11
CA ASN A 100 16.51 13.69 3.40
C ASN A 100 17.42 12.87 4.34
N PHE A 101 16.83 12.29 5.41
CA PHE A 101 17.56 11.43 6.34
C PHE A 101 17.81 10.05 5.72
N ASN A 102 18.73 9.99 4.76
CA ASN A 102 18.88 8.90 3.80
C ASN A 102 19.64 7.67 4.28
N HIS A 103 19.42 7.24 5.52
CA HIS A 103 20.03 6.02 6.07
C HIS A 103 19.22 4.75 5.74
N PRO A 104 19.86 3.58 5.50
CA PRO A 104 19.16 2.32 5.20
C PRO A 104 18.17 1.89 6.27
N PHE A 105 18.47 2.09 7.56
CA PHE A 105 17.52 1.75 8.63
C PHE A 105 16.25 2.61 8.59
N ILE A 106 16.37 3.88 8.20
CA ILE A 106 15.21 4.76 8.04
C ILE A 106 14.46 4.39 6.78
N TYR A 107 15.14 4.13 5.67
CA TYR A 107 14.51 3.59 4.46
C TYR A 107 13.69 2.33 4.78
N GLN A 108 14.29 1.36 5.49
CA GLN A 108 13.62 0.11 5.82
C GLN A 108 12.42 0.32 6.73
N LEU A 109 12.56 1.12 7.78
CA LEU A 109 11.47 1.50 8.68
C LEU A 109 10.27 2.08 7.91
N ILE A 110 10.53 2.95 6.93
CA ILE A 110 9.48 3.56 6.12
C ILE A 110 8.82 2.52 5.20
N CYS A 111 9.61 1.66 4.55
CA CYS A 111 9.07 0.61 3.69
C CYS A 111 8.23 -0.38 4.48
N ASP A 112 8.68 -0.80 5.66
CA ASP A 112 7.98 -1.74 6.52
C ASP A 112 6.64 -1.17 7.00
N PHE A 113 6.60 0.12 7.34
CA PHE A 113 5.34 0.83 7.63
C PHE A 113 4.38 0.85 6.43
N ILE A 114 4.84 1.29 5.25
CA ILE A 114 3.98 1.35 4.07
C ILE A 114 3.48 -0.06 3.72
N LYS A 115 4.34 -1.06 3.88
CA LYS A 115 4.01 -2.46 3.66
C LYS A 115 2.99 -2.98 4.66
N SER A 116 3.14 -2.72 5.96
CA SER A 116 2.17 -3.19 6.96
C SER A 116 0.78 -2.61 6.71
N GLU A 117 0.70 -1.32 6.39
CA GLU A 117 -0.57 -0.66 6.08
C GLU A 117 -1.17 -1.21 4.79
N THR A 118 -0.37 -1.32 3.72
CA THR A 118 -0.84 -1.82 2.42
C THR A 118 -1.34 -3.26 2.52
N TYR A 119 -0.56 -4.17 3.07
CA TYR A 119 -0.92 -5.59 3.11
C TYR A 119 -1.89 -5.95 4.26
N SER A 120 -2.27 -4.98 5.09
CA SER A 120 -3.43 -5.13 5.99
C SER A 120 -4.76 -5.10 5.21
N GLU A 121 -4.76 -4.46 4.03
CA GLU A 121 -5.93 -4.42 3.16
C GLU A 121 -6.12 -5.74 2.44
N THR A 122 -7.35 -6.25 2.48
CA THR A 122 -7.71 -7.54 1.88
C THR A 122 -7.89 -7.45 0.36
N SER A 123 -8.26 -6.27 -0.12
CA SER A 123 -8.60 -6.02 -1.51
C SER A 123 -7.42 -5.38 -2.21
N ARG A 124 -7.05 -5.96 -3.35
CA ARG A 124 -6.00 -5.46 -4.23
C ARG A 124 -6.26 -4.02 -4.69
N VAL A 125 -7.52 -3.67 -4.97
CA VAL A 125 -7.87 -2.30 -5.39
C VAL A 125 -7.55 -1.33 -4.27
N ASP A 126 -7.83 -1.72 -3.03
CA ASP A 126 -7.56 -0.91 -1.85
C ASP A 126 -6.05 -0.84 -1.55
N GLN A 127 -5.32 -1.93 -1.74
CA GLN A 127 -3.84 -1.94 -1.70
C GLN A 127 -3.23 -0.95 -2.70
N LEU A 128 -3.67 -1.00 -3.96
CA LEU A 128 -3.18 -0.08 -5.00
C LEU A 128 -3.58 1.36 -4.69
N TYR A 129 -4.81 1.60 -4.24
CA TYR A 129 -5.27 2.91 -3.82
C TYR A 129 -4.38 3.47 -2.69
N LEU A 130 -4.05 2.64 -1.70
CA LEU A 130 -3.21 3.05 -0.58
C LEU A 130 -1.78 3.38 -1.03
N LEU A 131 -1.17 2.55 -1.87
CA LEU A 131 0.16 2.83 -2.46
C LEU A 131 0.16 4.14 -3.28
N TYR A 132 -0.89 4.38 -4.08
CA TYR A 132 -1.03 5.66 -4.78
C TYR A 132 -1.24 6.84 -3.85
N SER A 133 -1.96 6.65 -2.73
CA SER A 133 -2.08 7.68 -1.70
C SER A 133 -0.72 8.00 -1.09
N PHE A 134 0.06 6.99 -0.65
CA PHE A 134 1.40 7.22 -0.12
C PHE A 134 2.32 7.91 -1.12
N ARG A 135 2.30 7.48 -2.39
CA ARG A 135 3.07 8.13 -3.46
C ARG A 135 2.70 9.59 -3.60
N ARG A 136 1.40 9.90 -3.70
CA ARG A 136 0.89 11.27 -3.81
C ARG A 136 1.30 12.10 -2.60
N ASP A 137 1.12 11.56 -1.40
CA ASP A 137 1.39 12.27 -0.17
C ASP A 137 2.88 12.60 -0.06
N ILE A 138 3.77 11.66 -0.37
CA ILE A 138 5.22 11.90 -0.42
C ILE A 138 5.56 12.96 -1.47
N GLN A 139 5.02 12.88 -2.69
CA GLN A 139 5.26 13.86 -3.75
C GLN A 139 4.76 15.28 -3.40
N GLN A 140 3.70 15.37 -2.61
CA GLN A 140 3.14 16.65 -2.16
C GLN A 140 3.95 17.30 -1.04
N HIS A 141 4.74 16.53 -0.30
CA HIS A 141 5.68 17.08 0.67
C HIS A 141 6.92 17.57 -0.10
N GLN A 142 7.11 18.89 -0.13
CA GLN A 142 8.33 19.46 -0.69
C GLN A 142 9.53 18.89 0.08
N ALA A 143 10.46 18.26 -0.64
CA ALA A 143 11.79 18.06 -0.10
C ALA A 143 12.31 19.45 0.26
N ASN A 144 12.73 19.65 1.50
CA ASN A 144 13.58 20.80 1.77
C ASN A 144 14.84 20.56 0.93
N ASP A 145 15.45 21.61 0.37
CA ASP A 145 16.72 21.57 -0.39
C ASP A 145 17.93 21.11 0.49
N ASN A 146 17.67 20.32 1.52
CA ASN A 146 18.61 19.77 2.46
C ASN A 146 19.52 18.76 1.76
N LYS A 147 20.82 19.01 1.89
CA LYS A 147 21.86 18.08 1.48
C LYS A 147 21.67 16.75 2.23
N ALA A 148 21.91 15.65 1.52
CA ALA A 148 21.93 14.32 2.11
C ALA A 148 22.79 14.27 3.39
N PHE A 149 22.22 13.66 4.44
CA PHE A 149 22.94 13.36 5.68
C PHE A 149 24.08 12.36 5.41
N PHE A 150 23.85 11.42 4.51
CA PHE A 150 24.80 10.42 4.05
C PHE A 150 25.10 10.62 2.56
N PRO A 151 26.19 11.33 2.20
CA PRO A 151 26.44 11.73 0.81
C PRO A 151 26.74 10.56 -0.14
N SER A 152 27.19 9.43 0.41
CA SER A 152 27.44 8.20 -0.34
C SER A 152 26.16 7.43 -0.64
N MET A 153 25.03 7.84 -0.07
CA MET A 153 23.74 7.17 -0.19
C MET A 153 22.82 7.98 -1.10
N GLU A 154 21.89 7.27 -1.73
CA GLU A 154 20.90 7.87 -2.59
C GLU A 154 19.90 8.70 -1.77
N ASP A 155 19.27 9.67 -2.43
CA ASP A 155 18.23 10.52 -1.85
C ASP A 155 17.03 9.70 -1.36
N LEU A 156 16.61 9.89 -0.10
CA LEU A 156 15.57 9.07 0.53
C LEU A 156 14.24 9.18 -0.22
N PHE A 157 13.88 10.40 -0.64
CA PHE A 157 12.65 10.66 -1.37
C PHE A 157 12.61 9.84 -2.67
N SER A 158 13.69 9.88 -3.44
CA SER A 158 13.82 9.17 -4.72
C SER A 158 13.77 7.65 -4.55
N VAL A 159 14.45 7.12 -3.54
CA VAL A 159 14.47 5.66 -3.27
C VAL A 159 13.09 5.16 -2.84
N ILE A 160 12.39 5.88 -1.96
CA ILE A 160 11.05 5.48 -1.51
C ILE A 160 10.04 5.52 -2.67
N LEU A 161 10.07 6.56 -3.51
CA LEU A 161 9.17 6.61 -4.68
C LEU A 161 9.42 5.45 -5.65
N ARG A 162 10.69 5.13 -5.93
CA ARG A 162 11.05 3.98 -6.76
C ARG A 162 10.57 2.67 -6.14
N TRP A 163 10.71 2.52 -4.83
CA TRP A 163 10.22 1.34 -4.12
C TRP A 163 8.69 1.21 -4.22
N ILE A 164 7.95 2.31 -4.02
CA ILE A 164 6.48 2.31 -4.18
C ILE A 164 6.09 1.93 -5.62
N GLU A 165 6.79 2.46 -6.62
CA GLU A 165 6.56 2.09 -8.02
C GLU A 165 6.83 0.61 -8.29
N ALA A 166 7.87 0.04 -7.67
CA ALA A 166 8.16 -1.38 -7.73
C ALA A 166 7.07 -2.24 -7.06
N GLU A 167 6.50 -1.80 -5.93
CA GLU A 167 5.38 -2.49 -5.29
C GLU A 167 4.08 -2.40 -6.11
N VAL A 168 3.78 -1.23 -6.68
CA VAL A 168 2.66 -1.07 -7.62
C VAL A 168 2.83 -2.01 -8.80
N GLN A 169 4.03 -2.06 -9.38
CA GLN A 169 4.35 -2.96 -10.47
C GLN A 169 4.26 -4.42 -10.03
N HIS A 170 4.73 -4.77 -8.83
CA HIS A 170 4.62 -6.11 -8.29
C HIS A 170 3.17 -6.56 -8.15
N ILE A 171 2.30 -5.73 -7.59
CA ILE A 171 0.87 -6.03 -7.49
C ILE A 171 0.29 -6.18 -8.91
N ASN A 172 0.61 -5.28 -9.84
CA ASN A 172 0.15 -5.33 -11.23
C ASN A 172 0.69 -6.53 -12.04
N ASP A 173 1.90 -6.99 -11.79
CA ASP A 173 2.50 -8.15 -12.47
C ASP A 173 1.97 -9.45 -11.88
N THR A 174 1.71 -9.45 -10.57
CA THR A 174 1.01 -10.55 -9.93
C THR A 174 -0.41 -10.68 -10.49
N THR A 175 -1.04 -9.61 -11.03
CA THR A 175 -2.25 -9.77 -11.87
C THR A 175 -1.98 -10.31 -13.26
N GLY A 176 -0.87 -10.03 -13.92
CA GLY A 176 -0.58 -10.70 -15.20
C GLY A 176 -0.52 -12.22 -15.04
N ILE A 177 -0.05 -12.67 -13.87
CA ILE A 177 0.04 -14.08 -13.48
C ILE A 177 -1.32 -14.60 -12.96
N ILE A 178 -2.05 -13.82 -12.16
CA ILE A 178 -3.34 -14.20 -11.55
C ILE A 178 -4.53 -14.02 -12.50
N GLU A 179 -4.58 -13.03 -13.41
CA GLU A 179 -5.61 -12.91 -14.46
C GLU A 179 -5.37 -13.92 -15.59
N GLY A 180 -4.11 -14.29 -15.82
CA GLY A 180 -3.75 -15.50 -16.56
C GLY A 180 -4.38 -16.75 -15.93
N ASP A 181 -4.59 -16.74 -14.60
CA ASP A 181 -5.14 -17.86 -13.85
C ASP A 181 -6.62 -17.75 -13.44
N PHE A 182 -7.24 -16.57 -13.37
CA PHE A 182 -8.68 -16.42 -13.08
C PHE A 182 -9.53 -16.51 -14.34
N ASN A 183 -8.96 -16.18 -15.51
CA ASN A 183 -9.54 -16.57 -16.79
C ASN A 183 -9.25 -18.05 -17.15
N SER A 184 -8.27 -18.69 -16.50
CA SER A 184 -7.98 -20.13 -16.63
C SER A 184 -8.65 -21.00 -15.55
N LEU A 185 -9.09 -20.41 -14.43
CA LEU A 185 -9.97 -21.02 -13.44
C LEU A 185 -11.36 -21.14 -14.08
N ASP A 186 -11.48 -22.15 -14.94
CA ASP A 186 -12.75 -22.79 -15.23
C ASP A 186 -13.23 -23.40 -13.91
N PHE A 187 -13.98 -22.63 -13.12
CA PHE A 187 -14.76 -23.15 -11.99
C PHE A 187 -15.74 -24.27 -12.42
N GLY A 188 -15.83 -24.53 -13.73
CA GLY A 188 -16.89 -25.27 -14.34
C GLY A 188 -18.14 -24.42 -14.35
N ALA A 189 -18.98 -24.63 -15.36
CA ALA A 189 -20.32 -24.10 -15.30
C ALA A 189 -21.08 -24.73 -14.11
N PHE A 190 -21.68 -23.88 -13.28
CA PHE A 190 -22.47 -24.30 -12.13
C PHE A 190 -23.65 -25.16 -12.57
N LYS A 191 -23.83 -26.29 -11.91
CA LYS A 191 -25.03 -27.10 -12.08
C LYS A 191 -26.19 -26.40 -11.38
N THR A 192 -27.23 -26.07 -12.13
CA THR A 192 -28.44 -25.47 -11.59
C THR A 192 -29.63 -26.43 -11.70
N ILE A 193 -30.57 -26.30 -10.76
CA ILE A 193 -31.89 -26.95 -10.85
C ILE A 193 -32.79 -26.28 -11.90
N LEU A 194 -32.45 -25.05 -12.30
CA LEU A 194 -33.21 -24.28 -13.27
C LEU A 194 -33.01 -24.82 -14.68
N THR A 195 -34.11 -24.88 -15.42
CA THR A 195 -34.10 -25.08 -16.87
C THR A 195 -33.53 -23.85 -17.58
N VAL A 196 -33.08 -24.03 -18.83
CA VAL A 196 -32.60 -22.91 -19.67
C VAL A 196 -33.66 -21.81 -19.80
N GLN A 197 -34.93 -22.20 -19.85
CA GLN A 197 -36.07 -21.28 -19.98
C GLN A 197 -36.26 -20.46 -18.71
N GLN A 198 -36.23 -21.11 -17.53
CA GLN A 198 -36.29 -20.41 -16.24
C GLN A 198 -35.11 -19.47 -16.05
N LEU A 199 -33.88 -19.87 -16.44
CA LEU A 199 -32.71 -18.99 -16.39
C LEU A 199 -32.87 -17.74 -17.25
N ALA A 200 -33.36 -17.89 -18.48
CA ALA A 200 -33.55 -16.77 -19.40
C ALA A 200 -34.62 -15.80 -18.89
N VAL A 201 -35.76 -16.32 -18.41
CA VAL A 201 -36.85 -15.51 -17.85
C VAL A 201 -36.43 -14.84 -16.55
N LEU A 202 -35.71 -15.55 -15.67
CA LEU A 202 -35.15 -14.98 -14.43
C LEU A 202 -34.20 -13.82 -14.75
N ALA A 203 -33.26 -14.01 -15.67
CA ALA A 203 -32.32 -12.97 -16.03
C ALA A 203 -33.03 -11.73 -16.60
N LYS A 204 -34.07 -11.95 -17.43
CA LYS A 204 -34.92 -10.86 -17.90
C LYS A 204 -35.64 -10.13 -16.77
N LEU A 205 -36.23 -10.87 -15.82
CA LEU A 205 -36.89 -10.26 -14.65
C LEU A 205 -35.92 -9.39 -13.84
N LEU A 206 -34.70 -9.86 -13.62
CA LEU A 206 -33.68 -9.08 -12.90
C LEU A 206 -33.32 -7.78 -13.65
N ILE A 207 -33.33 -7.80 -14.99
CA ILE A 207 -33.10 -6.61 -15.82
C ILE A 207 -34.32 -5.67 -15.75
N ASP A 208 -35.52 -6.20 -15.94
CA ASP A 208 -36.77 -5.44 -15.94
C ASP A 208 -37.01 -4.75 -14.59
N MET A 209 -36.64 -5.41 -13.49
CA MET A 209 -36.68 -4.87 -12.13
C MET A 209 -35.49 -3.98 -11.78
N LYS A 210 -34.55 -3.78 -12.73
CA LYS A 210 -33.32 -2.99 -12.55
C LYS A 210 -32.42 -3.47 -11.40
N ILE A 211 -32.52 -4.74 -11.05
CA ILE A 211 -31.61 -5.40 -10.10
C ILE A 211 -30.24 -5.59 -10.76
N ILE A 212 -30.23 -5.89 -12.07
CA ILE A 212 -29.01 -5.92 -12.89
C ILE A 212 -29.16 -4.99 -14.10
N THR A 213 -28.05 -4.39 -14.54
CA THR A 213 -28.01 -3.44 -15.68
C THR A 213 -26.89 -3.83 -16.65
N PRO A 214 -27.12 -4.81 -17.54
CA PRO A 214 -26.10 -5.26 -18.47
C PRO A 214 -25.87 -4.24 -19.60
N GLU A 215 -24.65 -4.21 -20.14
CA GLU A 215 -24.31 -3.40 -21.33
C GLU A 215 -25.13 -3.81 -22.56
N SER A 216 -25.48 -5.10 -22.68
CA SER A 216 -26.36 -5.60 -23.73
C SER A 216 -27.07 -6.90 -23.29
N PRO A 217 -28.25 -7.23 -23.88
CA PRO A 217 -28.90 -8.52 -23.65
C PRO A 217 -28.01 -9.72 -24.02
N ARG A 218 -27.16 -9.56 -25.04
CA ARG A 218 -26.21 -10.60 -25.46
C ARG A 218 -25.17 -10.91 -24.39
N ALA A 219 -24.69 -9.90 -23.65
CA ALA A 219 -23.75 -10.12 -22.54
C ALA A 219 -24.35 -11.06 -21.48
N VAL A 220 -25.64 -10.92 -21.21
CA VAL A 220 -26.37 -11.80 -20.27
C VAL A 220 -26.52 -13.21 -20.82
N HIS A 221 -26.81 -13.36 -22.12
CA HIS A 221 -26.89 -14.69 -22.73
C HIS A 221 -25.56 -15.44 -22.62
N LEU A 222 -24.46 -14.75 -22.95
CA LEU A 222 -23.12 -15.31 -22.87
C LEU A 222 -22.74 -15.63 -21.42
N PHE A 223 -23.13 -14.78 -20.48
CA PHE A 223 -22.96 -15.06 -19.05
C PHE A 223 -23.67 -16.36 -18.65
N ILE A 224 -24.92 -16.56 -19.06
CA ILE A 224 -25.68 -17.78 -18.74
C ILE A 224 -25.01 -19.02 -19.34
N VAL A 225 -24.62 -18.95 -20.61
CA VAL A 225 -23.98 -20.05 -21.34
C VAL A 225 -22.63 -20.43 -20.73
N LYS A 226 -21.84 -19.44 -20.33
CA LYS A 226 -20.51 -19.65 -19.75
C LYS A 226 -20.61 -20.25 -18.35
N ASN A 227 -21.57 -19.81 -17.54
CA ASN A 227 -21.57 -20.06 -16.11
C ASN A 227 -22.58 -21.12 -15.64
N PHE A 228 -23.51 -21.59 -16.47
CA PHE A 228 -24.52 -22.57 -16.04
C PHE A 228 -24.64 -23.80 -16.93
N ARG A 229 -24.98 -24.93 -16.30
CA ARG A 229 -25.44 -26.18 -16.92
C ARG A 229 -26.70 -26.64 -16.21
N THR A 230 -27.63 -27.25 -16.95
CA THR A 230 -28.86 -27.78 -16.36
C THR A 230 -28.57 -29.00 -15.48
N SER A 231 -29.56 -29.44 -14.71
CA SER A 231 -29.52 -30.62 -13.84
C SER A 231 -29.10 -31.91 -14.57
N ASP A 232 -29.36 -32.00 -15.87
CA ASP A 232 -28.96 -33.12 -16.73
C ASP A 232 -27.51 -33.02 -17.25
N GLY A 233 -26.77 -31.97 -16.86
CA GLY A 233 -25.38 -31.74 -17.27
C GLY A 233 -25.21 -31.26 -18.71
N LYS A 234 -26.31 -30.98 -19.43
CA LYS A 234 -26.25 -30.49 -20.82
C LYS A 234 -25.69 -29.06 -20.86
N LYS A 235 -24.76 -28.83 -21.80
CA LYS A 235 -24.29 -27.49 -22.14
C LYS A 235 -25.46 -26.67 -22.66
N ILE A 236 -25.58 -25.44 -22.16
CA ILE A 236 -26.57 -24.47 -22.61
C ILE A 236 -26.04 -23.80 -23.88
N SER A 237 -26.89 -23.64 -24.91
CA SER A 237 -26.50 -22.92 -26.14
C SER A 237 -26.97 -21.46 -26.09
N GLU A 238 -26.19 -20.54 -26.68
CA GLU A 238 -26.56 -19.12 -26.78
C GLU A 238 -27.90 -18.96 -27.51
N HIS A 239 -28.12 -19.74 -28.56
CA HIS A 239 -29.37 -19.71 -29.32
C HIS A 239 -30.58 -20.13 -28.47
N SER A 240 -30.44 -21.17 -27.63
CA SER A 240 -31.50 -21.59 -26.71
C SER A 240 -31.83 -20.51 -25.68
N VAL A 241 -30.82 -19.84 -25.11
CA VAL A 241 -31.04 -18.74 -24.15
C VAL A 241 -31.72 -17.58 -24.84
N HIS A 242 -31.23 -17.16 -26.01
CA HIS A 242 -31.80 -16.07 -26.79
C HIS A 242 -33.29 -16.28 -27.07
N ASN A 243 -33.67 -17.45 -27.60
CA ASN A 243 -35.07 -17.72 -27.91
C ASN A 243 -35.95 -17.67 -26.65
N ARG A 244 -35.51 -18.30 -25.56
CA ARG A 244 -36.28 -18.32 -24.30
C ARG A 244 -36.34 -16.96 -23.60
N PHE A 245 -35.38 -16.08 -23.84
CA PHE A 245 -35.32 -14.75 -23.23
C PHE A 245 -36.42 -13.82 -23.77
N TYR A 246 -36.78 -13.95 -25.05
CA TYR A 246 -37.81 -13.11 -25.66
C TYR A 246 -39.21 -13.72 -25.66
N GLU A 247 -39.32 -15.04 -25.45
CA GLU A 247 -40.60 -15.73 -25.35
C GLU A 247 -41.28 -15.52 -23.98
N VAL A 248 -42.61 -15.42 -23.98
CA VAL A 248 -43.42 -15.32 -22.75
C VAL A 248 -44.02 -16.68 -22.43
N PHE A 249 -43.81 -17.16 -21.22
CA PHE A 249 -44.27 -18.46 -20.77
C PHE A 249 -44.87 -18.36 -19.36
N ASP A 250 -46.20 -18.27 -19.29
CA ASP A 250 -46.92 -18.09 -18.01
C ASP A 250 -46.60 -19.19 -16.99
N ASN A 251 -46.47 -20.43 -17.46
CA ASN A 251 -46.09 -21.58 -16.62
C ASN A 251 -44.67 -21.50 -16.03
N VAL A 252 -43.78 -20.70 -16.62
CA VAL A 252 -42.41 -20.50 -16.12
C VAL A 252 -42.41 -19.52 -14.95
N PHE A 253 -43.28 -18.51 -14.98
CA PHE A 253 -43.42 -17.57 -13.87
C PHE A 253 -43.96 -18.24 -12.61
N GLU A 254 -44.93 -19.14 -12.73
CA GLU A 254 -45.44 -19.93 -11.60
C GLU A 254 -44.32 -20.75 -10.96
N SER A 255 -43.55 -21.47 -11.79
CA SER A 255 -42.44 -22.27 -11.30
C SER A 255 -41.31 -21.44 -10.67
N LEU A 256 -40.99 -20.27 -11.23
CA LEU A 256 -40.03 -19.35 -10.61
C LEU A 256 -40.55 -18.79 -9.28
N ALA A 257 -41.85 -18.48 -9.19
CA ALA A 257 -42.46 -17.99 -7.96
C ALA A 257 -42.37 -19.01 -6.83
N ASP A 258 -42.55 -20.30 -7.11
CA ASP A 258 -42.36 -21.36 -6.12
C ASP A 258 -40.93 -21.42 -5.59
N ILE A 259 -39.93 -21.30 -6.48
CA ILE A 259 -38.51 -21.26 -6.09
C ILE A 259 -38.23 -20.05 -5.19
N PHE A 260 -38.76 -18.86 -5.53
CA PHE A 260 -38.60 -17.68 -4.69
C PHE A 260 -39.28 -17.81 -3.33
N ARG A 261 -40.45 -18.46 -3.27
CA ARG A 261 -41.13 -18.75 -1.99
C ARG A 261 -40.29 -19.68 -1.11
N GLU A 262 -39.63 -20.68 -1.69
CA GLU A 262 -38.71 -21.55 -0.94
C GLU A 262 -37.52 -20.76 -0.39
N ILE A 263 -36.91 -19.89 -1.20
CA ILE A 263 -35.81 -19.01 -0.78
C ILE A 263 -36.25 -18.09 0.36
N LEU A 264 -37.39 -17.41 0.22
CA LEU A 264 -37.93 -16.53 1.25
C LEU A 264 -38.25 -17.31 2.54
N GLY A 265 -38.85 -18.50 2.42
CA GLY A 265 -39.11 -19.36 3.57
C GLY A 265 -37.84 -19.81 4.29
N PHE A 266 -36.72 -19.96 3.58
CA PHE A 266 -35.41 -20.21 4.20
C PHE A 266 -34.88 -18.99 4.95
N ILE A 267 -35.00 -17.78 4.36
CA ILE A 267 -34.62 -16.52 4.99
C ILE A 267 -35.43 -16.27 6.27
N ASP A 268 -36.75 -16.44 6.21
CA ASP A 268 -37.65 -16.24 7.36
C ASP A 268 -37.33 -17.16 8.54
N LYS A 269 -36.85 -18.39 8.27
CA LYS A 269 -36.39 -19.33 9.31
C LYS A 269 -35.09 -18.90 9.96
N LYS A 270 -34.25 -18.12 9.27
CA LYS A 270 -32.96 -17.63 9.77
C LYS A 270 -33.09 -16.32 10.54
N LEU A 271 -34.19 -15.59 10.35
CA LEU A 271 -34.48 -14.33 11.04
C LEU A 271 -35.26 -14.54 12.36
N LYS A 272 -35.73 -15.75 12.64
CA LYS A 272 -36.33 -16.16 13.92
C LYS A 272 -35.31 -16.82 14.82
#